data_AF-A0A7S2DZV0-F1
#
_entry.id   AF-A0A7S2DZV0-F1
#
_cell.length_a   1.000
_cell.length_b   1.000
_cell.length_c   1.000
_cell.angle_alpha   90.00
_cell.angle_beta   90.00
_cell.angle_gamma   90.00
#
_symmetry.space_group_name_H-M   'P 1'
#
loop_
_entity.id
_entity.type
_entity.pdbx_description
1 polymer ?
#
loop_
_entity_poly.entity_id
_entity_poly.type
_entity_poly.pdbx_seq_one_letter_code
_entity_poly.pdbx_strand_id
1 'polypeptide(L)'
;AEWRLRLKPIRKKQPTAENYLAGIVSASHVDKGSHADVASAVSRAHAEGHISERALAMLTNRLGAGTAPEVVRVMLVMAECGLPSSSIVANHYGSGNVPVLHRAPSACELFDEYVLPGRPVVLRGVVNPAWPPLRLFSDVTYLRRRCGHRSVAVKRLTAADAD
;
A
#
# COMPACT_ATOMS: atom_id res chain seq x y z
N ALA A 1 -29.04 -23.18 12.51
CA ALA A 1 -28.66 -22.28 11.41
C ALA A 1 -27.17 -22.47 11.11
N GLU A 2 -26.87 -23.17 10.01
CA GLU A 2 -25.52 -23.58 9.61
C GLU A 2 -24.92 -22.51 8.68
N TRP A 3 -24.00 -21.68 9.18
CA TRP A 3 -23.33 -20.66 8.37
C TRP A 3 -22.14 -21.29 7.64
N ARG A 4 -22.38 -21.91 6.47
CA ARG A 4 -21.32 -22.30 5.54
C ARG A 4 -20.86 -21.06 4.76
N LEU A 5 -19.73 -20.49 5.17
CA LEU A 5 -19.00 -19.50 4.37
C LEU A 5 -18.53 -20.17 3.07
N ARG A 6 -19.30 -20.01 1.98
CA ARG A 6 -18.83 -20.30 0.62
C ARG A 6 -17.89 -19.17 0.20
N LEU A 7 -16.62 -19.27 0.59
CA LEU A 7 -15.56 -18.48 -0.02
C LEU A 7 -15.42 -18.92 -1.47
N LYS A 8 -16.06 -18.21 -2.40
CA LYS A 8 -15.77 -18.37 -3.82
C LYS A 8 -14.35 -17.85 -4.06
N PRO A 9 -13.45 -18.61 -4.73
CA PRO A 9 -12.14 -18.09 -5.08
C PRO A 9 -12.32 -16.89 -6.02
N ILE A 10 -11.94 -15.71 -5.55
CA ILE A 10 -11.90 -14.50 -6.38
C ILE A 10 -10.68 -14.65 -7.29
N ARG A 11 -10.85 -15.33 -8.43
CA ARG A 11 -9.91 -15.20 -9.56
C ARG A 11 -10.17 -13.86 -10.24
N LYS A 12 -9.78 -12.77 -9.59
CA LYS A 12 -9.43 -11.55 -10.30
C LYS A 12 -7.93 -11.56 -10.45
N LYS A 13 -7.43 -11.44 -11.68
CA LYS A 13 -6.04 -11.05 -11.93
C LYS A 13 -5.85 -9.65 -11.34
N GLN A 14 -5.68 -9.55 -10.04
CA GLN A 14 -5.11 -8.35 -9.45
C GLN A 14 -3.66 -8.31 -9.92
N PRO A 15 -3.12 -7.15 -10.31
CA PRO A 15 -1.68 -7.01 -10.43
C PRO A 15 -1.11 -7.38 -9.04
N THR A 16 -0.50 -8.57 -8.97
CA THR A 16 0.16 -9.04 -7.76
C THR A 16 1.36 -8.15 -7.49
N ALA A 17 1.79 -8.06 -6.23
CA ALA A 17 3.04 -7.37 -5.86
C ALA A 17 4.23 -7.77 -6.77
N GLU A 18 4.21 -8.99 -7.30
CA GLU A 18 5.16 -9.50 -8.30
C GLU A 18 5.16 -8.73 -9.64
N ASN A 19 3.99 -8.29 -10.14
CA ASN A 19 3.93 -7.46 -11.35
C ASN A 19 4.47 -6.04 -11.08
N TYR A 20 4.26 -5.51 -9.86
CA TYR A 20 4.86 -4.24 -9.44
C TYR A 20 6.38 -4.37 -9.26
N LEU A 21 6.84 -5.46 -8.65
CA LEU A 21 8.26 -5.77 -8.52
C LEU A 21 8.92 -6.00 -9.88
N ALA A 22 8.25 -6.62 -10.85
CA ALA A 22 8.78 -6.78 -12.21
C ALA A 22 8.96 -5.44 -12.94
N GLY A 23 8.08 -4.46 -12.70
CA GLY A 23 8.25 -3.08 -13.18
C GLY A 23 9.44 -2.38 -12.50
N ILE A 24 9.58 -2.55 -11.18
CA ILE A 24 10.69 -1.98 -10.39
C ILE A 24 12.04 -2.63 -10.73
N VAL A 25 12.07 -3.94 -11.00
CA VAL A 25 13.27 -4.69 -11.40
C VAL A 25 13.65 -4.41 -12.85
N SER A 26 12.68 -4.15 -13.74
CA SER A 26 12.98 -3.58 -15.06
C SER A 26 13.56 -2.17 -14.94
N ALA A 27 13.11 -1.39 -13.94
CA ALA A 27 13.65 -0.05 -13.67
C ALA A 27 15.06 -0.05 -13.04
N SER A 28 15.49 -1.14 -12.39
CA SER A 28 16.84 -1.25 -11.81
C SER A 28 17.93 -1.63 -12.84
N HIS A 29 17.53 -1.95 -14.07
CA HIS A 29 18.43 -2.05 -15.23
C HIS A 29 18.52 -0.76 -16.04
N VAL A 30 17.91 0.33 -15.55
CA VAL A 30 17.94 1.60 -16.26
C VAL A 30 19.32 2.22 -16.09
N ASP A 31 19.95 2.41 -17.24
CA ASP A 31 21.15 3.20 -17.47
C ASP A 31 21.19 4.44 -16.56
N LYS A 32 22.38 4.82 -16.06
CA LYS A 32 22.61 6.01 -15.21
C LYS A 32 22.45 7.29 -16.05
N GLY A 33 21.32 7.43 -16.74
CA GLY A 33 21.08 8.56 -17.62
C GLY A 33 20.96 9.83 -16.80
N SER A 34 21.41 10.92 -17.41
CA SER A 34 21.49 12.23 -16.78
C SER A 34 20.11 12.78 -16.41
N HIS A 35 20.07 13.78 -15.53
CA HIS A 35 18.85 14.54 -15.25
C HIS A 35 18.22 15.13 -16.53
N ALA A 36 19.03 15.48 -17.53
CA ALA A 36 18.54 16.00 -18.81
C ALA A 36 17.77 14.94 -19.61
N ASP A 37 18.22 13.68 -19.55
CA ASP A 37 17.54 12.57 -20.23
C ASP A 37 16.18 12.30 -19.59
N VAL A 38 16.11 12.33 -18.26
CA VAL A 38 14.85 12.14 -17.52
C VAL A 38 13.89 13.30 -17.74
N ALA A 39 14.39 14.54 -17.71
CA ALA A 39 13.57 15.72 -18.02
C ALA A 39 12.95 15.60 -19.41
N SER A 40 13.74 15.18 -20.42
CA SER A 40 13.25 14.97 -21.78
C SER A 40 12.19 13.88 -21.87
N ALA A 41 12.34 12.78 -21.11
CA ALA A 41 11.34 11.72 -21.04
C ALA A 41 10.03 12.19 -20.39
N VAL A 42 10.12 12.95 -19.30
CA VAL A 42 8.94 13.53 -18.61
C VAL A 42 8.18 14.48 -19.53
N SER A 43 8.88 15.38 -20.23
CA SER A 43 8.24 16.29 -21.19
C SER A 43 7.58 15.55 -22.35
N ARG A 44 8.20 14.48 -22.85
CA ARG A 44 7.64 13.66 -23.93
C ARG A 44 6.37 12.92 -23.50
N ALA A 45 6.41 12.25 -22.35
CA ALA A 45 5.25 11.53 -21.82
C ALA A 45 4.05 12.45 -21.58
N HIS A 46 4.30 13.71 -21.20
CA HIS A 46 3.23 14.71 -21.09
C HIS A 46 2.69 15.13 -22.45
N ALA A 47 3.57 15.42 -23.43
CA ALA A 47 3.17 15.79 -24.78
C ALA A 47 2.34 14.68 -25.48
N GLU A 48 2.64 13.42 -25.17
CA GLU A 48 1.92 12.24 -25.66
C GLU A 48 0.62 11.97 -24.87
N GLY A 49 0.35 12.74 -23.81
CA GLY A 49 -0.86 12.60 -22.98
C GLY A 49 -0.83 11.41 -22.02
N HIS A 50 0.32 10.79 -21.80
CA HIS A 50 0.48 9.66 -20.88
C HIS A 50 0.48 10.07 -19.41
N ILE A 51 0.79 11.34 -19.11
CA ILE A 51 0.78 11.87 -17.74
C ILE A 51 0.01 13.20 -17.63
N SER A 52 -0.71 13.36 -16.52
CA SER A 52 -1.47 14.59 -16.23
C SER A 52 -0.57 15.81 -15.96
N GLU A 53 -1.11 17.02 -16.14
CA GLU A 53 -0.44 18.30 -15.80
C GLU A 53 0.09 18.30 -14.35
N ARG A 54 -0.68 17.72 -13.42
CA ARG A 54 -0.30 17.60 -12.02
C ARG A 54 0.91 16.69 -11.83
N ALA A 55 0.99 15.58 -12.56
CA ALA A 55 2.12 14.67 -12.53
C ALA A 55 3.37 15.33 -13.13
N LEU A 56 3.24 16.06 -14.24
CA LEU A 56 4.31 16.85 -14.83
C LEU A 56 4.90 17.85 -13.82
N ALA A 57 4.06 18.70 -13.21
CA ALA A 57 4.50 19.69 -12.24
C ALA A 57 5.28 19.06 -11.07
N MET A 58 4.81 17.91 -10.58
CA MET A 58 5.46 17.18 -9.50
C MET A 58 6.82 16.59 -9.93
N LEU A 59 6.90 15.93 -11.09
CA LEU A 59 8.14 15.34 -11.61
C LEU A 59 9.20 16.41 -11.89
N THR A 60 8.80 17.54 -12.48
CA THR A 60 9.68 18.69 -12.73
C THR A 60 10.21 19.29 -11.43
N ASN A 61 9.37 19.43 -10.40
CA ASN A 61 9.82 19.86 -9.07
C ASN A 61 10.85 18.89 -8.47
N ARG A 62 10.63 17.57 -8.58
CA ARG A 62 11.58 16.56 -8.09
C ARG A 62 12.93 16.60 -8.81
N LEU A 63 12.91 16.81 -10.13
CA LEU A 63 14.13 17.02 -10.92
C LEU A 63 14.87 18.29 -10.46
N GLY A 64 14.16 19.40 -10.26
CA GLY A 64 14.74 20.64 -9.74
C GLY A 64 15.28 20.53 -8.32
N ALA A 65 14.70 19.67 -7.49
CA ALA A 65 15.14 19.39 -6.13
C ALA A 65 16.36 18.44 -6.05
N GLY A 66 16.93 18.01 -7.19
CA GLY A 66 18.08 17.11 -7.21
C GLY A 66 17.75 15.66 -6.84
N THR A 67 16.49 15.22 -7.00
CA THR A 67 16.11 13.82 -6.78
C THR A 67 16.82 12.93 -7.81
N ALA A 68 17.42 11.83 -7.37
CA ALA A 68 18.15 10.91 -8.25
C ALA A 68 17.33 10.54 -9.52
N PRO A 69 17.93 10.60 -10.73
CA PRO A 69 17.25 10.35 -12.00
C PRO A 69 16.44 9.04 -12.04
N GLU A 70 16.95 7.99 -11.42
CA GLU A 70 16.33 6.66 -11.34
C GLU A 70 15.01 6.69 -10.57
N VAL A 71 14.98 7.44 -9.46
CA VAL A 71 13.75 7.61 -8.66
C VAL A 71 12.70 8.36 -9.47
N VAL A 72 13.10 9.40 -10.21
CA VAL A 72 12.18 10.16 -11.05
C VAL A 72 11.65 9.31 -12.21
N ARG A 73 12.46 8.42 -12.80
CA ARG A 73 11.98 7.46 -13.82
C ARG A 73 10.94 6.49 -13.27
N VAL A 74 11.15 5.96 -12.07
CA VAL A 74 10.14 5.12 -11.41
C VAL A 74 8.85 5.92 -11.19
N MET A 75 8.96 7.16 -10.73
CA MET A 75 7.79 8.05 -10.57
C MET A 75 7.07 8.34 -11.90
N LEU A 76 7.80 8.47 -13.01
CA LEU A 76 7.26 8.64 -14.35
C LEU A 76 6.48 7.41 -14.80
N VAL A 77 7.07 6.20 -14.72
CA VAL A 77 6.40 4.94 -15.06
C VAL A 77 5.12 4.76 -14.25
N MET A 78 5.17 5.11 -12.96
CA MET A 78 3.98 5.07 -12.11
C MET A 78 2.92 6.08 -12.54
N ALA A 79 3.31 7.30 -12.93
CA ALA A 79 2.39 8.30 -13.47
C ALA A 79 1.73 7.83 -14.77
N GLU A 80 2.49 7.20 -15.67
CA GLU A 80 1.97 6.61 -16.93
C GLU A 80 0.98 5.47 -16.66
N CYS A 81 1.17 4.72 -15.57
CA CYS A 81 0.23 3.70 -15.10
C CYS A 81 -1.00 4.29 -14.39
N GLY A 82 -1.13 5.62 -14.32
CA GLY A 82 -2.21 6.30 -13.61
C GLY A 82 -2.07 6.26 -12.08
N LEU A 83 -0.91 5.84 -11.55
CA LEU A 83 -0.66 5.83 -10.13
C LEU A 83 -0.21 7.23 -9.67
N PRO A 84 -0.84 7.81 -8.65
CA PRO A 84 -0.43 9.11 -8.13
C PRO A 84 1.01 9.02 -7.59
N SER A 85 1.93 9.71 -8.25
CA SER A 85 3.37 9.71 -7.92
C SER A 85 3.68 10.29 -6.53
N SER A 86 2.72 11.00 -5.91
CA SER A 86 2.74 11.39 -4.48
C SER A 86 2.81 10.20 -3.53
N SER A 87 2.57 8.99 -4.02
CA SER A 87 2.64 7.72 -3.28
C SER A 87 4.05 7.19 -3.08
N ILE A 88 5.03 7.65 -3.86
CA ILE A 88 6.42 7.17 -3.81
C ILE A 88 7.25 7.99 -2.83
N VAL A 89 6.72 9.13 -2.37
CA VAL A 89 7.36 9.86 -1.29
C VAL A 89 7.20 8.99 -0.05
N ALA A 90 8.29 8.32 0.33
CA ALA A 90 8.47 7.78 1.66
C ALA A 90 8.16 8.94 2.61
N ASN A 91 6.91 8.98 3.07
CA ASN A 91 6.56 9.83 4.18
C ASN A 91 7.37 9.25 5.32
N HIS A 92 8.49 9.92 5.63
CA HIS A 92 8.92 10.04 7.00
C HIS A 92 7.68 10.39 7.79
N TYR A 93 7.05 9.39 8.40
CA TYR A 93 6.04 9.61 9.40
C TYR A 93 6.76 10.36 10.50
N GLY A 94 6.62 11.69 10.44
CA GLY A 94 6.95 12.57 11.55
C GLY A 94 6.25 11.98 12.77
N SER A 95 7.04 11.79 13.81
CA SER A 95 6.69 11.08 15.03
C SER A 95 5.22 11.26 15.46
N GLY A 96 4.48 10.14 15.52
CA GLY A 96 3.62 9.89 16.67
C GLY A 96 2.24 9.31 16.39
N ASN A 97 1.48 9.85 15.43
CA ASN A 97 0.03 9.56 15.39
C ASN A 97 -0.42 8.88 14.09
N VAL A 98 -0.92 7.66 14.22
CA VAL A 98 -1.62 6.95 13.15
C VAL A 98 -3.04 7.51 13.03
N PRO A 99 -3.47 7.99 11.85
CA PRO A 99 -4.80 8.55 11.65
C PRO A 99 -5.89 7.51 11.91
N VAL A 100 -7.00 7.96 12.50
CA VAL A 100 -8.17 7.13 12.81
C VAL A 100 -9.36 7.61 12.01
N LEU A 101 -9.83 6.79 11.08
CA LEU A 101 -11.01 7.09 10.26
C LEU A 101 -12.26 6.57 10.94
N HIS A 102 -13.19 7.48 11.27
CA HIS A 102 -14.48 7.14 11.88
C HIS A 102 -15.56 6.75 10.85
N ARG A 103 -15.35 7.11 9.58
CA ARG A 103 -16.15 6.69 8.43
C ARG A 103 -15.35 5.66 7.64
N ALA A 104 -16.04 4.64 7.11
CA ALA A 104 -15.42 3.75 6.12
C ALA A 104 -15.06 4.56 4.85
N PRO A 105 -13.78 4.64 4.47
CA PRO A 105 -13.39 5.25 3.20
C PRO A 105 -13.91 4.42 2.04
N SER A 106 -14.08 5.04 0.87
CA SER A 106 -14.28 4.27 -0.36
C SER A 106 -13.02 3.45 -0.69
N ALA A 107 -13.14 2.43 -1.54
CA ALA A 107 -11.98 1.62 -1.94
C ALA A 107 -10.90 2.46 -2.63
N CYS A 108 -11.29 3.42 -3.48
CA CYS A 108 -10.36 4.32 -4.17
C CYS A 108 -9.69 5.28 -3.17
N GLU A 109 -10.47 5.89 -2.27
CA GLU A 109 -9.95 6.77 -1.21
C GLU A 109 -8.94 6.06 -0.32
N LEU A 110 -9.25 4.83 0.14
CA LEU A 110 -8.32 4.02 0.92
C LEU A 110 -7.04 3.71 0.15
N PHE A 111 -7.18 3.35 -1.12
CA PHE A 111 -6.06 2.96 -1.96
C PHE A 111 -5.13 4.14 -2.25
N ASP A 112 -5.68 5.27 -2.67
CA ASP A 112 -4.92 6.45 -3.07
C ASP A 112 -4.29 7.18 -1.89
N GLU A 113 -5.00 7.28 -0.75
CA GLU A 113 -4.52 8.05 0.39
C GLU A 113 -3.64 7.25 1.36
N TYR A 114 -3.85 5.93 1.47
CA TYR A 114 -3.21 5.11 2.51
C TYR A 114 -2.40 3.94 1.95
N VAL A 115 -2.95 3.15 1.02
CA VAL A 115 -2.26 1.94 0.52
C VAL A 115 -1.09 2.31 -0.38
N LEU A 116 -1.34 3.09 -1.43
CA LEU A 116 -0.29 3.48 -2.38
C LEU A 116 0.85 4.23 -1.68
N PRO A 117 0.59 5.19 -0.78
CA PRO A 117 1.67 5.91 -0.11
C PRO A 117 2.33 5.14 1.05
N GLY A 118 1.94 3.89 1.31
CA GLY A 118 2.47 3.09 2.42
C GLY A 118 2.15 3.69 3.80
N ARG A 119 0.99 4.32 3.94
CA ARG A 119 0.58 5.11 5.10
C ARG A 119 -0.30 4.30 6.06
N PRO A 120 0.12 4.03 7.32
CA PRO A 120 -0.75 3.40 8.31
C PRO A 120 -2.01 4.22 8.58
N VAL A 121 -3.11 3.51 8.83
CA VAL A 121 -4.41 4.07 9.21
C VAL A 121 -5.20 3.07 10.04
N VAL A 122 -5.98 3.57 11.00
CA VAL A 122 -6.94 2.77 11.78
C VAL A 122 -8.34 3.03 11.25
N LEU A 123 -9.03 1.98 10.79
CA LEU A 123 -10.41 2.08 10.34
C LEU A 123 -11.36 1.73 11.49
N ARG A 124 -12.13 2.70 11.99
CA ARG A 124 -13.18 2.47 12.99
C ARG A 124 -14.53 2.24 12.32
N GLY A 125 -15.38 1.44 12.97
CA GLY A 125 -16.74 1.16 12.50
C GLY A 125 -16.84 0.29 11.25
N VAL A 126 -15.73 -0.15 10.65
CA VAL A 126 -15.73 -1.05 9.48
C VAL A 126 -16.14 -2.48 9.83
N VAL A 127 -15.91 -2.88 11.08
CA VAL A 127 -16.34 -4.17 11.60
C VAL A 127 -17.75 -4.02 12.16
N ASN A 128 -18.71 -4.74 11.59
CA ASN A 128 -20.09 -4.78 12.08
C ASN A 128 -20.12 -5.22 13.56
N PRO A 129 -20.79 -4.48 14.47
CA PRO A 129 -20.95 -4.91 15.87
C PRO A 129 -21.59 -6.29 16.04
N ALA A 130 -22.39 -6.73 15.07
CA ALA A 130 -22.96 -8.07 15.02
C ALA A 130 -21.96 -9.17 14.59
N TRP A 131 -20.71 -8.81 14.24
CA TRP A 131 -19.68 -9.78 13.86
C TRP A 131 -19.42 -10.74 15.03
N PRO A 132 -19.72 -12.04 14.89
CA PRO A 132 -19.73 -12.96 16.02
C PRO A 132 -18.44 -13.01 16.86
N PRO A 133 -17.23 -12.91 16.27
CA PRO A 133 -16.00 -12.84 17.05
C PRO A 133 -15.97 -11.75 18.11
N LEU A 134 -16.54 -10.56 17.86
CA LEU A 134 -16.57 -9.48 18.86
C LEU A 134 -17.34 -9.84 20.13
N ARG A 135 -18.32 -10.72 20.02
CA ARG A 135 -19.15 -11.17 21.14
C ARG A 135 -18.68 -12.48 21.77
N LEU A 136 -18.15 -13.38 20.95
CA LEU A 136 -17.86 -14.75 21.36
C LEU A 136 -16.42 -14.93 21.84
N PHE A 137 -15.46 -14.14 21.34
CA PHE A 137 -14.04 -14.35 21.65
C PHE A 137 -13.62 -13.74 22.99
N SER A 138 -14.48 -12.93 23.62
CA SER A 138 -14.30 -12.52 25.01
C SER A 138 -14.56 -13.67 26.00
N ASP A 139 -15.33 -14.69 25.60
CA ASP A 139 -15.54 -15.91 26.39
C ASP A 139 -14.43 -16.93 26.09
N VAL A 140 -13.44 -16.99 26.98
CA VAL A 140 -12.35 -17.98 26.88
C VAL A 140 -12.89 -19.42 26.95
N THR A 141 -14.03 -19.67 27.60
CA THR A 141 -14.69 -20.99 27.62
C THR A 141 -15.23 -21.35 26.24
N TYR A 142 -15.82 -20.39 25.53
CA TYR A 142 -16.20 -20.56 24.13
C TYR A 142 -14.99 -20.95 23.27
N LEU A 143 -13.87 -20.23 23.40
CA LEU A 143 -12.64 -20.55 22.66
C LEU A 143 -12.10 -21.95 23.02
N ARG A 144 -11.99 -22.28 24.31
CA ARG A 144 -11.54 -23.61 24.78
C ARG A 144 -12.42 -24.74 24.25
N ARG A 145 -13.74 -24.60 24.28
CA ARG A 145 -14.67 -25.60 23.71
C ARG A 145 -14.50 -25.75 22.21
N ARG A 146 -14.31 -24.64 21.47
CA ARG A 146 -14.24 -24.67 20.00
C ARG A 146 -12.90 -25.16 19.47
N CYS A 147 -11.79 -24.75 20.06
CA CYS A 147 -10.45 -25.01 19.52
C CYS A 147 -9.41 -25.45 20.57
N GLY A 148 -9.78 -25.67 21.83
CA GLY A 148 -8.81 -26.05 22.87
C GLY A 148 -8.12 -27.40 22.68
N HIS A 149 -8.68 -28.28 21.84
CA HIS A 149 -8.06 -29.55 21.46
C HIS A 149 -7.01 -29.40 20.33
N ARG A 150 -6.86 -28.21 19.74
CA ARG A 150 -5.95 -27.98 18.62
C ARG A 150 -4.57 -27.59 19.13
N SER A 151 -3.54 -28.20 18.56
CA SER A 151 -2.15 -27.79 18.79
C SER A 151 -1.84 -26.56 17.95
N VAL A 152 -1.28 -25.53 18.57
CA VAL A 152 -0.84 -24.29 17.91
C VAL A 152 0.58 -23.96 18.35
N ALA A 153 1.39 -23.42 17.43
CA ALA A 153 2.71 -22.91 17.80
C ALA A 153 2.54 -21.69 18.71
N VAL A 154 3.26 -21.68 19.84
CA VAL A 154 3.23 -20.57 20.80
C VAL A 154 4.61 -19.92 20.82
N LYS A 155 4.69 -18.63 20.49
CA LYS A 155 5.92 -17.86 20.66
C LYS A 155 6.16 -17.70 22.16
N ARG A 156 7.28 -18.23 22.66
CA ARG A 156 7.75 -17.94 24.02
C ARG A 156 8.46 -16.60 23.98
N LEU A 157 8.01 -15.67 24.82
CA LEU A 157 8.74 -14.41 25.04
C LEU A 157 9.96 -14.74 25.91
N THR A 158 11.14 -14.41 25.40
CA THR A 158 12.39 -14.48 26.14
C THR A 158 12.68 -13.12 26.79
N ALA A 159 13.58 -13.08 27.78
CA ALA A 159 13.99 -11.82 28.40
C ALA A 159 14.59 -10.81 27.39
N ALA A 160 15.11 -11.30 26.26
CA ALA A 160 15.60 -10.47 25.16
C ALA A 160 14.50 -9.85 24.27
N ASP A 161 13.23 -10.28 24.41
CA ASP A 161 12.09 -9.69 23.69
C ASP A 161 11.41 -8.56 24.48
N ALA A 162 11.94 -8.19 25.65
CA ALA A 162 11.33 -7.20 26.57
C ALA A 162 11.92 -5.78 26.43
N ASP A 163 12.97 -5.61 25.64
CA ASP A 163 13.63 -4.33 25.31
C ASP A 163 13.19 -3.83 23.92
#